data_AF-A0A6J2YHF8-F1
#
_entry.id   AF-A0A6J2YHF8-F1
#
_cell.length_a   1.000
_cell.length_b   1.000
_cell.length_c   1.000
_cell.angle_alpha   90.00
_cell.angle_beta   90.00
_cell.angle_gamma   90.00
#
_symmetry.space_group_name_H-M   'P 1'
#
loop_
_entity.id
_entity.type
_entity.pdbx_description
1 polymer ?
#
loop_
_entity_poly.entity_id
_entity_poly.type
_entity_poly.pdbx_seq_one_letter_code
_entity_poly.pdbx_strand_id
1 'polypeptide(L)'
;MAEAGIRRKTQLLLQTISPVYNTYDELVKKKLKRGKFPQTKTGIIKMVGMSLEFSSLASWIVITPQCNNWTIAYVFLVSDSIGFLGQLILFLLFSLGLTIKNPGRWISADVGFNFFVSLLTIIDAILTLKMCVNNKSLIYRLAEILGICGAGVELLSCVAILLMYRYVEDDVEGSTQTPPRSLANQRKSIFA
;
A
#
# COMPACT_ATOMS: atom_id res chain seq x y z
N MET A 1 29.74 35.17 -32.70
CA MET A 1 29.19 35.75 -31.44
C MET A 1 27.69 35.53 -31.26
N ALA A 2 26.88 35.39 -32.32
CA ALA A 2 25.42 35.15 -32.22
C ALA A 2 25.03 33.75 -31.69
N GLU A 3 25.82 32.70 -31.97
CA GLU A 3 25.52 31.32 -31.55
C GLU A 3 25.56 31.10 -30.04
N ALA A 4 26.42 31.83 -29.32
CA ALA A 4 26.53 31.73 -27.85
C ALA A 4 25.28 32.28 -27.15
N GLY A 5 24.65 33.32 -27.71
CA GLY A 5 23.41 33.89 -27.19
C GLY A 5 22.19 32.99 -27.41
N ILE A 6 22.15 32.29 -28.56
CA ILE A 6 21.09 31.34 -28.89
C ILE A 6 21.17 30.12 -27.98
N ARG A 7 22.36 29.52 -27.80
CA ARG A 7 22.56 28.38 -26.87
C ARG A 7 22.13 28.71 -25.44
N ARG A 8 22.41 29.92 -24.95
CA ARG A 8 22.04 30.35 -23.60
C ARG A 8 20.53 30.53 -23.44
N LYS A 9 19.85 31.07 -24.46
CA LYS A 9 18.38 31.20 -24.48
C LYS A 9 17.70 29.84 -24.63
N THR A 10 18.24 28.93 -25.43
CA THR A 10 17.74 27.55 -25.56
C THR A 10 17.95 26.75 -24.28
N GLN A 11 19.08 26.92 -23.56
CA GLN A 11 19.28 26.30 -22.25
C GLN A 11 18.32 26.83 -21.18
N LEU A 12 18.05 28.15 -21.17
CA LEU A 12 17.06 28.73 -20.28
C LEU A 12 15.65 28.27 -20.63
N LEU A 13 15.29 28.19 -21.91
CA LEU A 13 14.01 27.61 -22.35
C LEU A 13 13.90 26.13 -22.00
N LEU A 14 14.97 25.34 -22.12
CA LEU A 14 14.98 23.93 -21.70
C LEU A 14 14.83 23.80 -20.19
N GLN A 15 15.36 24.72 -19.39
CA GLN A 15 15.14 24.76 -17.94
C GLN A 15 13.73 25.24 -17.55
N THR A 16 13.08 26.05 -18.39
CA THR A 16 11.70 26.52 -18.16
C THR A 16 10.64 25.55 -18.71
N ILE A 17 10.97 24.79 -19.78
CA ILE A 17 10.08 23.82 -20.46
C ILE A 17 10.26 22.40 -19.90
N SER A 18 11.39 22.12 -19.25
CA SER A 18 11.47 21.05 -18.26
C SER A 18 11.08 21.66 -16.92
N PRO A 19 9.78 21.79 -16.56
CA PRO A 19 9.48 21.80 -15.15
C PRO A 19 10.17 20.55 -14.63
N VAL A 20 11.02 20.70 -13.62
CA VAL A 20 11.45 19.57 -12.83
C VAL A 20 10.15 18.94 -12.37
N TYR A 21 9.68 17.94 -13.12
CA TYR A 21 8.66 17.04 -12.67
C TYR A 21 9.26 16.57 -11.35
N ASN A 22 8.63 16.93 -10.23
CA ASN A 22 8.75 16.10 -9.05
C ASN A 22 8.31 14.73 -9.55
N THR A 23 9.27 13.93 -10.02
CA THR A 23 9.04 12.60 -10.57
C THR A 23 8.18 11.90 -9.54
N TYR A 24 7.07 11.28 -9.94
CA TYR A 24 6.07 10.68 -9.05
C TYR A 24 6.67 9.95 -7.82
N ASP A 25 7.85 9.36 -8.00
CA ASP A 25 8.74 8.85 -6.97
C ASP A 25 9.04 9.80 -5.79
N GLU A 26 9.28 11.10 -5.97
CA GLU A 26 9.58 12.03 -4.87
C GLU A 26 8.38 12.29 -3.96
N LEU A 27 7.17 12.33 -4.52
CA LEU A 27 5.93 12.47 -3.75
C LEU A 27 5.62 11.19 -2.98
N VAL A 28 5.77 10.03 -3.63
CA VAL A 28 5.64 8.72 -2.98
C VAL A 28 6.71 8.55 -1.89
N LYS A 29 7.96 8.96 -2.14
CA LYS A 29 9.03 8.98 -1.14
C LYS A 29 8.68 9.83 0.08
N LYS A 30 7.97 10.96 -0.09
CA LYS A 30 7.49 11.77 1.05
C LYS A 30 6.46 11.03 1.90
N LYS A 31 5.52 10.31 1.28
CA LYS A 31 4.49 9.50 1.98
C LYS A 31 5.07 8.21 2.60
N LEU A 32 6.14 7.66 2.01
CA LEU A 32 6.90 6.51 2.51
C LEU A 32 8.04 6.89 3.47
N LYS A 33 8.14 8.17 3.89
CA LYS A 33 9.08 8.53 4.97
C LYS A 33 8.71 7.77 6.24
N ARG A 34 9.74 7.43 7.01
CA ARG A 34 9.60 6.69 8.27
C ARG A 34 8.45 7.24 9.13
N GLY A 35 7.55 6.36 9.54
CA GLY A 35 6.40 6.65 10.38
C GLY A 35 5.20 7.31 9.69
N LYS A 36 5.30 7.71 8.41
CA LYS A 36 4.21 8.40 7.71
C LYS A 36 3.23 7.46 7.01
N PHE A 37 3.69 6.26 6.62
CA PHE A 37 2.85 5.31 5.89
C PHE A 37 1.56 4.91 6.64
N PRO A 38 1.57 4.61 7.96
CA PRO A 38 0.35 4.29 8.71
C PRO A 38 -0.69 5.42 8.73
N GLN A 39 -0.26 6.67 8.55
CA GLN A 39 -1.13 7.85 8.54
C GLN A 39 -1.78 8.11 7.18
N THR A 40 -1.36 7.38 6.13
CA THR A 40 -1.96 7.50 4.80
C THR A 40 -3.26 6.72 4.70
N LYS A 41 -4.18 7.15 3.82
CA LYS A 41 -5.42 6.41 3.53
C LYS A 41 -5.15 4.95 3.18
N THR A 42 -4.12 4.69 2.35
CA THR A 42 -3.67 3.35 1.99
C THR A 42 -3.20 2.53 3.20
N GLY A 43 -2.40 3.15 4.09
CA GLY A 43 -1.94 2.52 5.33
C GLY A 43 -3.10 2.14 6.25
N ILE A 44 -4.11 3.01 6.37
CA ILE A 44 -5.32 2.74 7.15
C ILE A 44 -6.10 1.56 6.56
N ILE A 45 -6.31 1.53 5.24
CA ILE A 45 -7.00 0.40 4.58
C ILE A 45 -6.24 -0.92 4.83
N LYS A 46 -4.90 -0.92 4.76
CA LYS A 46 -4.10 -2.10 5.12
C LYS A 46 -4.31 -2.53 6.57
N MET A 47 -4.31 -1.58 7.52
CA MET A 47 -4.53 -1.92 8.93
C MET A 47 -5.90 -2.54 9.18
N VAL A 48 -6.93 -2.11 8.45
CA VAL A 48 -8.28 -2.71 8.52
C VAL A 48 -8.29 -4.11 7.91
N GLY A 49 -7.62 -4.33 6.77
CA GLY A 49 -7.47 -5.67 6.19
C GLY A 49 -6.78 -6.63 7.16
N MET A 50 -5.60 -6.24 7.67
CA MET A 50 -4.83 -7.04 8.63
C MET A 50 -5.61 -7.35 9.92
N SER A 51 -6.45 -6.44 10.42
CA SER A 51 -7.22 -6.69 11.64
C SER A 51 -8.35 -7.69 11.43
N LEU A 52 -8.95 -7.73 10.24
CA LEU A 52 -9.94 -8.74 9.86
C LEU A 52 -9.31 -10.12 9.73
N GLU A 53 -8.14 -10.22 9.10
CA GLU A 53 -7.38 -11.47 9.00
C GLU A 53 -6.90 -11.97 10.36
N PHE A 54 -6.39 -11.07 11.21
CA PHE A 54 -6.05 -11.43 12.58
C PHE A 54 -7.27 -11.99 13.34
N SER A 55 -8.44 -11.39 13.12
CA SER A 55 -9.70 -11.87 13.72
C SER A 55 -10.14 -13.22 13.14
N SER A 56 -9.89 -13.47 11.85
CA SER A 56 -10.11 -14.77 11.20
C SER A 56 -9.24 -15.86 11.85
N LEU A 57 -7.93 -15.62 11.97
CA LEU A 57 -6.98 -16.54 12.61
C LEU A 57 -7.34 -16.81 14.07
N ALA A 58 -7.69 -15.77 14.83
CA ALA A 58 -8.11 -15.90 16.22
C ALA A 58 -9.41 -16.72 16.32
N SER A 59 -10.37 -16.48 15.43
CA SER A 59 -11.63 -17.23 15.39
C SER A 59 -11.41 -18.70 15.06
N TRP A 60 -10.50 -19.02 14.14
CA TRP A 60 -10.14 -20.38 13.79
C TRP A 60 -9.63 -21.17 15.01
N ILE A 61 -8.77 -20.55 15.82
CA ILE A 61 -8.22 -21.16 17.04
C ILE A 61 -9.30 -21.39 18.09
N VAL A 62 -10.16 -20.39 18.34
CA VAL A 62 -11.16 -20.45 19.42
C VAL A 62 -12.31 -21.38 19.07
N ILE A 63 -12.79 -21.32 17.82
CA ILE A 63 -14.02 -21.98 17.42
C ILE A 63 -13.76 -23.42 16.97
N THR A 64 -12.51 -23.76 16.63
CA THR A 64 -12.02 -25.05 16.10
C THR A 64 -12.91 -25.58 14.98
N PRO A 65 -12.49 -25.52 13.70
CA PRO A 65 -13.37 -25.85 12.58
C PRO A 65 -13.91 -27.28 12.71
N GLN A 66 -15.24 -27.42 12.77
CA GLN A 66 -15.88 -28.73 12.67
C GLN A 66 -15.93 -29.17 11.22
N CYS A 67 -14.76 -29.55 10.71
CA CYS A 67 -14.59 -30.01 9.34
C CYS A 67 -14.18 -31.48 9.30
N ASN A 68 -14.91 -32.28 8.53
CA ASN A 68 -14.51 -33.67 8.29
C ASN A 68 -13.25 -33.76 7.41
N ASN A 69 -13.02 -32.75 6.55
CA ASN A 69 -11.83 -32.67 5.71
C ASN A 69 -10.83 -31.68 6.32
N TRP A 70 -10.05 -32.18 7.27
CA TRP A 70 -9.01 -31.41 7.96
C TRP A 70 -8.00 -30.77 7.02
N THR A 71 -7.66 -31.43 5.91
CA THR A 71 -6.70 -30.92 4.93
C THR A 71 -7.11 -29.55 4.41
N ILE A 72 -8.39 -29.39 4.04
CA ILE A 72 -8.88 -28.12 3.46
C ILE A 72 -8.92 -27.03 4.53
N ALA A 73 -9.35 -27.36 5.75
CA ALA A 73 -9.38 -26.42 6.86
C ALA A 73 -7.97 -25.91 7.23
N TYR A 74 -6.95 -26.77 7.16
CA TYR A 74 -5.55 -26.38 7.38
C TYR A 74 -4.96 -25.60 6.20
N VAL A 75 -5.33 -25.92 4.96
CA VAL A 75 -4.89 -25.14 3.79
C VAL A 75 -5.38 -23.70 3.91
N PHE A 76 -6.64 -23.48 4.28
CA PHE A 76 -7.18 -22.15 4.57
C PHE A 76 -6.42 -21.45 5.70
N LEU A 77 -6.14 -22.15 6.81
CA LEU A 77 -5.36 -21.56 7.91
C LEU A 77 -3.98 -21.10 7.44
N VAL A 78 -3.31 -21.92 6.63
CA VAL A 78 -1.97 -21.63 6.11
C VAL A 78 -2.02 -20.45 5.14
N SER A 79 -2.98 -20.40 4.22
CA SER A 79 -3.14 -19.29 3.28
C SER A 79 -3.40 -17.96 4.00
N ASP A 80 -4.34 -17.97 4.96
CA ASP A 80 -4.71 -16.79 5.77
C ASP A 80 -3.52 -16.31 6.62
N SER A 81 -2.76 -17.25 7.21
CA SER A 81 -1.56 -16.94 7.98
C SER A 81 -0.44 -16.34 7.12
N ILE A 82 -0.23 -16.86 5.91
CA ILE A 82 0.78 -16.34 4.97
C ILE A 82 0.39 -14.94 4.48
N GLY A 83 -0.90 -14.71 4.20
CA GLY A 83 -1.45 -13.39 3.85
C GLY A 83 -1.16 -12.37 4.94
N PHE A 84 -1.61 -12.66 6.16
CA PHE A 84 -1.41 -11.78 7.31
C PHE A 84 0.07 -11.49 7.59
N LEU A 85 0.91 -12.53 7.64
CA LEU A 85 2.35 -12.35 7.93
C LEU A 85 3.06 -11.57 6.82
N GLY A 86 2.76 -11.88 5.56
CA GLY A 86 3.33 -11.19 4.42
C GLY A 86 2.93 -9.71 4.40
N GLN A 87 1.66 -9.42 4.66
CA GLN A 87 1.18 -8.04 4.80
C GLN A 87 1.83 -7.31 5.95
N LEU A 88 1.92 -7.93 7.12
CA LEU A 88 2.54 -7.34 8.28
C LEU A 88 4.00 -6.96 7.99
N ILE A 89 4.76 -7.85 7.36
CA ILE A 89 6.14 -7.58 6.96
C ILE A 89 6.20 -6.40 5.98
N LEU A 90 5.39 -6.42 4.93
CA LEU A 90 5.37 -5.34 3.93
C LEU A 90 4.97 -4.00 4.57
N PHE A 91 3.95 -4.00 5.43
CA PHE A 91 3.50 -2.84 6.17
C PHE A 91 4.60 -2.26 7.06
N LEU A 92 5.36 -3.11 7.77
CA LEU A 92 6.51 -2.69 8.57
C LEU A 92 7.63 -2.11 7.69
N LEU A 93 7.92 -2.72 6.54
CA LEU A 93 8.92 -2.21 5.59
C LEU A 93 8.55 -0.81 5.06
N PHE A 94 7.29 -0.59 4.70
CA PHE A 94 6.79 0.73 4.31
C PHE A 94 6.81 1.73 5.49
N SER A 95 6.44 1.29 6.69
CA SER A 95 6.42 2.14 7.89
C SER A 95 7.80 2.55 8.37
N LEU A 96 8.81 1.69 8.23
CA LEU A 96 10.20 2.00 8.56
C LEU A 96 10.88 2.89 7.51
N GLY A 97 10.27 3.06 6.33
CA GLY A 97 10.82 3.84 5.23
C GLY A 97 11.99 3.14 4.52
N LEU A 98 12.09 1.81 4.64
CA LEU A 98 13.12 1.03 3.93
C LEU A 98 12.88 0.99 2.41
N THR A 99 11.65 1.32 1.99
CA THR A 99 11.19 1.31 0.60
C THR A 99 11.44 2.63 -0.14
N ILE A 100 11.91 3.69 0.55
CA ILE A 100 12.16 5.04 -0.03
C ILE A 100 13.17 4.98 -1.19
N LYS A 101 14.16 4.10 -1.13
CA LYS A 101 15.21 4.02 -2.16
C LYS A 101 14.64 3.61 -3.52
N ASN A 102 13.69 2.65 -3.54
CA ASN A 102 13.11 2.07 -4.76
C ASN A 102 11.59 1.83 -4.57
N PRO A 103 10.76 2.88 -4.48
CA PRO A 103 9.36 2.75 -4.10
C PRO A 103 8.56 1.90 -5.10
N GLY A 104 8.77 2.08 -6.42
CA GLY A 104 8.04 1.34 -7.45
C GLY A 104 8.22 -0.18 -7.38
N ARG A 105 9.44 -0.66 -7.08
CA ARG A 105 9.70 -2.11 -6.95
C ARG A 105 8.96 -2.71 -5.75
N TRP A 106 8.99 -2.01 -4.61
CA TRP A 106 8.31 -2.48 -3.40
C TRP A 106 6.79 -2.41 -3.52
N ILE A 107 6.25 -1.37 -4.14
CA ILE A 107 4.81 -1.26 -4.41
C ILE A 107 4.36 -2.35 -5.39
N SER A 108 5.12 -2.61 -6.46
CA SER A 108 4.80 -3.71 -7.39
C SER A 108 4.86 -5.08 -6.71
N ALA A 109 5.83 -5.30 -5.83
CA ALA A 109 5.94 -6.54 -5.06
C ALA A 109 4.77 -6.69 -4.07
N ASP A 110 4.40 -5.61 -3.40
CA ASP A 110 3.26 -5.59 -2.47
C ASP A 110 1.94 -5.89 -3.17
N VAL A 111 1.68 -5.24 -4.31
CA VAL A 111 0.48 -5.49 -5.12
C VAL A 111 0.46 -6.92 -5.64
N GLY A 112 1.56 -7.41 -6.19
CA GLY A 112 1.64 -8.76 -6.74
C GLY A 112 1.44 -9.84 -5.67
N PHE A 113 2.10 -9.68 -4.52
CA PHE A 113 2.00 -10.61 -3.40
C PHE A 113 0.58 -10.61 -2.81
N ASN A 114 0.06 -9.45 -2.41
CA ASN A 114 -1.26 -9.36 -1.78
C ASN A 114 -2.34 -9.83 -2.75
N PHE A 115 -2.34 -9.40 -4.01
CA PHE A 115 -3.34 -9.85 -4.99
C PHE A 115 -3.39 -11.38 -5.13
N PHE A 116 -2.23 -12.03 -5.21
CA PHE A 116 -2.16 -13.48 -5.36
C PHE A 116 -2.62 -14.20 -4.09
N VAL A 117 -2.16 -13.77 -2.92
CA VAL A 117 -2.49 -14.42 -1.66
C VAL A 117 -3.96 -14.19 -1.29
N SER A 118 -4.49 -12.97 -1.44
CA SER A 118 -5.91 -12.69 -1.18
C SER A 118 -6.82 -13.57 -2.05
N LEU A 119 -6.48 -13.77 -3.34
CA LEU A 119 -7.25 -14.65 -4.22
C LEU A 119 -7.22 -16.11 -3.74
N LEU A 120 -6.05 -16.62 -3.34
CA LEU A 120 -5.93 -17.97 -2.79
C LEU A 120 -6.76 -18.10 -1.50
N THR A 121 -6.64 -17.16 -0.57
CA THR A 121 -7.39 -17.17 0.69
C THR A 121 -8.90 -17.15 0.45
N ILE A 122 -9.40 -16.38 -0.53
CA ILE A 122 -10.83 -16.39 -0.90
C ILE A 122 -11.25 -17.76 -1.45
N ILE A 123 -10.45 -18.36 -2.34
CA ILE A 123 -10.76 -19.67 -2.92
C ILE A 123 -10.78 -20.74 -1.81
N ASP A 124 -9.76 -20.76 -0.95
CA ASP A 124 -9.63 -21.72 0.13
C ASP A 124 -10.75 -21.56 1.17
N ALA A 125 -11.15 -20.32 1.48
CA ALA A 125 -12.31 -20.05 2.34
C ALA A 125 -13.62 -20.58 1.73
N ILE A 126 -13.86 -20.37 0.44
CA ILE A 126 -15.05 -20.88 -0.25
C ILE A 126 -15.05 -22.42 -0.28
N LEU A 127 -13.90 -23.05 -0.54
CA LEU A 127 -13.77 -24.50 -0.52
C LEU A 127 -14.03 -25.05 0.88
N THR A 128 -13.50 -24.40 1.91
CA THR A 128 -13.74 -24.74 3.32
C THR A 128 -15.23 -24.65 3.66
N LEU A 129 -15.89 -23.54 3.31
CA LEU A 129 -17.33 -23.35 3.53
C LEU A 129 -18.21 -24.40 2.82
N LYS A 130 -17.80 -24.88 1.64
CA LYS A 130 -18.54 -25.88 0.88
C LYS A 130 -18.31 -27.31 1.38
N MET A 131 -17.08 -27.65 1.74
CA MET A 131 -16.70 -29.02 2.10
C MET A 131 -16.89 -29.33 3.59
N CYS A 132 -16.89 -28.31 4.47
CA CYS A 132 -17.14 -28.47 5.90
C CYS A 132 -18.66 -28.42 6.21
N VAL A 133 -19.36 -29.51 5.91
CA VAL A 133 -20.84 -29.65 5.97
C VAL A 133 -21.41 -29.53 7.40
N ASN A 134 -20.62 -29.77 8.44
CA ASN A 134 -21.07 -29.72 9.84
C ASN A 134 -21.16 -28.29 10.41
N ASN A 135 -20.61 -27.29 9.73
CA ASN A 135 -20.72 -25.88 10.11
C ASN A 135 -22.06 -25.30 9.67
N LYS A 136 -23.18 -25.70 10.27
CA LYS A 136 -24.49 -25.05 9.99
C LYS A 136 -24.71 -23.76 10.78
N SER A 137 -24.08 -23.63 11.95
CA SER A 137 -24.13 -22.39 12.74
C SER A 137 -23.15 -21.35 12.19
N LEU A 138 -23.59 -20.09 12.17
CA LEU A 138 -22.81 -18.94 11.72
C LEU A 138 -21.50 -18.80 12.50
N ILE A 139 -21.49 -19.17 13.78
CA ILE A 139 -20.30 -19.12 14.65
C ILE A 139 -19.17 -19.95 14.06
N TYR A 140 -19.46 -21.17 13.59
CA TYR A 140 -18.43 -22.03 13.00
C TYR A 140 -18.00 -21.63 11.58
N ARG A 141 -18.67 -20.64 10.96
CA ARG A 141 -18.28 -20.06 9.67
C ARG A 141 -17.57 -18.71 9.81
N LEU A 142 -17.41 -18.24 11.04
CA LEU A 142 -16.98 -16.87 11.31
C LEU A 142 -15.55 -16.64 10.82
N ALA A 143 -14.67 -17.63 11.00
CA ALA A 143 -13.29 -17.56 10.53
C ALA A 143 -13.23 -17.37 9.01
N GLU A 144 -13.93 -18.22 8.25
CA GLU A 144 -13.94 -18.17 6.80
C GLU A 144 -14.57 -16.88 6.26
N ILE A 145 -15.65 -16.40 6.88
CA ILE A 145 -16.29 -15.13 6.50
C ILE A 145 -15.34 -13.95 6.77
N LEU A 146 -14.69 -13.92 7.94
CA LEU A 146 -13.71 -12.88 8.28
C LEU A 146 -12.50 -12.93 7.34
N GLY A 147 -12.01 -14.12 6.98
CA GLY A 147 -10.92 -14.30 6.02
C GLY A 147 -11.29 -13.77 4.63
N ILE A 148 -12.50 -14.06 4.14
CA ILE A 148 -13.00 -13.49 2.86
C ILE A 148 -13.09 -11.97 2.93
N CYS A 149 -13.62 -11.42 4.03
CA CYS A 149 -13.73 -9.98 4.21
C CYS A 149 -12.34 -9.31 4.29
N GLY A 150 -11.40 -9.91 5.04
CA GLY A 150 -10.01 -9.47 5.14
C GLY A 150 -9.35 -9.41 3.77
N ALA A 151 -9.30 -10.55 3.08
CA ALA A 151 -8.77 -10.67 1.72
C ALA A 151 -9.45 -9.71 0.72
N GLY A 152 -10.75 -9.47 0.84
CA GLY A 152 -11.46 -8.48 0.04
C GLY A 152 -10.97 -7.05 0.28
N VAL A 153 -10.73 -6.68 1.54
CA VAL A 153 -10.15 -5.37 1.90
C VAL A 153 -8.70 -5.27 1.46
N GLU A 154 -7.93 -6.37 1.49
CA GLU A 154 -6.57 -6.40 0.95
C GLU A 154 -6.53 -6.13 -0.56
N LEU A 155 -7.46 -6.70 -1.34
CA LEU A 155 -7.58 -6.40 -2.78
C LEU A 155 -7.90 -4.92 -3.02
N LEU A 156 -8.78 -4.33 -2.20
CA LEU A 156 -9.02 -2.88 -2.23
C LEU A 156 -7.76 -2.09 -1.86
N SER A 157 -6.96 -2.59 -0.94
CA SER A 157 -5.68 -1.99 -0.58
C SER A 157 -4.68 -2.01 -1.74
N CYS A 158 -4.65 -3.08 -2.54
CA CYS A 158 -3.85 -3.16 -3.76
C CYS A 158 -4.22 -2.05 -4.75
N VAL A 159 -5.52 -1.79 -4.91
CA VAL A 159 -6.00 -0.67 -5.74
C VAL A 159 -5.59 0.66 -5.11
N ALA A 160 -5.75 0.81 -3.79
CA ALA A 160 -5.40 2.05 -3.09
C ALA A 160 -3.89 2.37 -3.16
N ILE A 161 -3.00 1.38 -3.08
CA ILE A 161 -1.55 1.61 -3.19
C ILE A 161 -1.13 1.89 -4.63
N LEU A 162 -1.78 1.26 -5.62
CA LEU A 162 -1.59 1.60 -7.03
C LEU A 162 -2.07 3.02 -7.35
N LEU A 163 -3.22 3.43 -6.81
CA LEU A 163 -3.71 4.80 -6.93
C LEU A 163 -2.77 5.78 -6.24
N MET A 164 -2.29 5.48 -5.03
CA MET A 164 -1.29 6.29 -4.33
C MET A 164 0.02 6.43 -5.14
N TYR A 165 0.39 5.41 -5.90
CA TYR A 165 1.58 5.41 -6.75
C TYR A 165 1.37 6.15 -8.09
N ARG A 166 0.18 6.02 -8.69
CA ARG A 166 -0.11 6.49 -10.05
C ARG A 166 -0.84 7.84 -10.11
N TYR A 167 -1.69 8.12 -9.14
CA TYR A 167 -2.51 9.33 -9.07
C TYR A 167 -2.11 10.19 -7.87
N VAL A 168 -1.81 11.44 -8.18
CA VAL A 168 -1.60 12.50 -7.19
C VAL A 168 -2.98 12.89 -6.67
N GLU A 169 -3.25 12.67 -5.39
CA GLU A 169 -4.29 13.47 -4.71
C GLU A 169 -3.71 14.88 -4.60
N ASP A 170 -4.22 15.82 -5.41
CA ASP A 170 -4.07 17.23 -5.09
C ASP A 170 -4.73 17.42 -3.73
N ASP A 171 -3.98 17.91 -2.73
CA ASP A 171 -4.47 18.13 -1.37
C ASP A 171 -5.60 19.19 -1.41
N VAL A 172 -6.83 18.78 -1.69
CA VAL A 172 -8.03 19.59 -1.50
C VAL A 172 -8.46 19.41 -0.04
N GLU A 173 -7.72 20.05 0.85
CA GLU A 173 -8.21 20.50 2.16
C GLU A 173 -7.15 21.40 2.81
N GLY A 174 -7.27 22.71 2.55
CA GLY A 174 -6.67 23.75 3.40
C GLY A 174 -5.41 24.46 2.89
N SER A 175 -5.33 24.88 1.63
CA SER A 175 -4.34 25.90 1.21
C SER A 175 -4.93 27.30 1.27
N THR A 176 -5.15 27.81 2.49
CA THR A 176 -5.03 29.26 2.71
C THR A 176 -3.54 29.57 2.82
N GLN A 177 -3.09 30.68 2.20
CA GLN A 177 -1.72 31.23 2.13
C GLN A 177 -0.91 30.72 0.93
N THR A 178 -0.24 31.51 0.09
CA THR A 178 0.05 32.96 -0.02
C THR A 178 0.66 33.15 -1.43
N PRO A 179 0.61 34.33 -2.07
CA PRO A 179 1.29 34.54 -3.36
C PRO A 179 2.81 34.31 -3.21
N PRO A 180 3.52 33.90 -4.28
CA PRO A 180 4.91 33.47 -4.19
C PRO A 180 5.78 34.60 -3.62
N ARG A 181 6.29 34.36 -2.40
CA ARG A 181 7.28 35.22 -1.75
C ARG A 181 8.51 35.24 -2.66
N SER A 182 8.86 36.43 -3.13
CA SER A 182 10.06 36.66 -3.93
C SER A 182 11.26 36.00 -3.27
N LEU A 183 12.07 35.28 -4.06
CA LEU A 183 13.42 34.85 -3.68
C LEU A 183 14.34 36.08 -3.66
N ALA A 184 14.02 37.03 -2.78
CA ALA A 184 14.85 38.14 -2.40
C ALA A 184 15.40 37.83 -1.00
N ASN A 185 16.43 36.98 -0.94
CA ASN A 185 17.67 37.35 -0.24
C ASN A 185 18.74 36.24 -0.24
N GLN A 186 19.96 36.71 -0.50
CA GLN A 186 21.20 36.28 0.13
C GLN A 186 21.78 34.91 -0.23
N ARG A 187 22.60 34.92 -1.30
CA ARG A 187 23.97 34.42 -1.19
C ARG A 187 24.94 35.52 -1.64
N LYS A 188 25.44 36.31 -0.68
CA LYS A 188 26.74 36.98 -0.82
C LYS A 188 27.79 35.89 -0.66
N SER A 189 28.65 35.67 -1.65
CA SER A 189 30.01 35.20 -1.40
C SER A 189 30.96 36.23 -2.00
N ILE A 190 31.51 37.04 -1.11
CA ILE A 190 32.76 37.76 -1.30
C ILE A 190 33.85 36.69 -1.29
N PHE A 191 34.66 36.60 -2.34
CA PHE A 191 36.13 36.56 -2.32
C PHE A 191 36.70 36.20 -3.70
N ALA A 192 37.57 37.10 -4.18
CA ALA A 192 38.63 37.01 -5.19
C ALA A 192 38.25 36.62 -6.63
#